data_AF-A0A7X7L1T1-F1
#
_entry.id   AF-A0A7X7L1T1-F1
#
_cell.length_a   1.000
_cell.length_b   1.000
_cell.length_c   1.000
_cell.angle_alpha   90.00
_cell.angle_beta   90.00
_cell.angle_gamma   90.00
#
_symmetry.space_group_name_H-M   'P 1'
#
loop_
_entity.id
_entity.type
_entity.pdbx_description
1 polymer ?
#
loop_
_entity_poly.entity_id
_entity_poly.type
_entity_poly.pdbx_seq_one_letter_code
_entity_poly.pdbx_strand_id
1 'polypeptide(L)'
;AIEKAEQILAETPGAWIPQQFENEANVEIHYKTTAQEIISDFGKSIDFLIAGVGTGGHITGVAEALKEQNPRIRVWAVEPEASAVLSGGQPSPHSLQGIGAGFVPKILKQKLLDDVVQVSKDEAFDFARRCAREEGIFVGISSGATLAALAKRLDQIPDGSTVMVFSYDTGERYLSVDGLFAV
;
A
#
# COMPACT_ATOMS: atom_id res chain seq x y z
N ALA A 1 -3.57 -5.86 -20.68
CA ALA A 1 -4.27 -6.78 -19.75
C ALA A 1 -5.72 -6.35 -19.52
N ILE A 2 -5.98 -5.11 -19.11
CA ILE A 2 -7.35 -4.57 -18.92
C ILE A 2 -8.19 -4.69 -20.20
N GLU A 3 -7.71 -4.16 -21.33
CA GLU A 3 -8.40 -4.25 -22.62
C GLU A 3 -8.75 -5.70 -23.00
N LYS A 4 -7.85 -6.66 -22.71
CA LYS A 4 -8.11 -8.08 -23.00
C LYS A 4 -9.19 -8.66 -22.09
N ALA A 5 -9.22 -8.26 -20.81
CA ALA A 5 -10.27 -8.66 -19.88
C ALA A 5 -11.64 -8.09 -20.29
N GLU A 6 -11.68 -6.84 -20.76
CA GLU A 6 -12.90 -6.21 -21.31
C GLU A 6 -13.38 -6.89 -22.59
N GLN A 7 -12.44 -7.28 -23.48
CA GLN A 7 -12.78 -8.07 -24.66
C GLN A 7 -13.42 -9.41 -24.27
N ILE A 8 -12.81 -10.15 -23.33
CA ILE A 8 -13.35 -11.44 -22.86
C ILE A 8 -14.75 -11.26 -22.25
N LEU A 9 -14.96 -10.19 -21.48
CA LEU A 9 -16.27 -9.86 -20.91
C LEU A 9 -17.32 -9.63 -22.01
N ALA A 10 -16.96 -8.90 -23.08
CA ALA A 10 -17.86 -8.61 -24.19
C ALA A 10 -18.19 -9.85 -25.03
N GLU A 11 -17.25 -10.80 -25.15
CA GLU A 11 -17.38 -11.98 -26.02
C GLU A 11 -17.93 -13.22 -25.28
N THR A 12 -17.98 -13.22 -23.95
CA THR A 12 -18.34 -14.41 -23.15
C THR A 12 -19.67 -14.19 -22.41
N PRO A 13 -20.79 -14.81 -22.86
CA PRO A 13 -22.07 -14.71 -22.16
C PRO A 13 -21.97 -15.16 -20.70
N GLY A 14 -22.47 -14.33 -19.79
CA GLY A 14 -22.42 -14.60 -18.35
C GLY A 14 -21.07 -14.35 -17.67
N ALA A 15 -20.06 -13.85 -18.40
CA ALA A 15 -18.82 -13.41 -17.78
C ALA A 15 -19.03 -12.17 -16.91
N TRP A 16 -18.17 -12.03 -15.90
CA TRP A 16 -18.17 -10.92 -14.96
C TRP A 16 -16.73 -10.54 -14.62
N ILE A 17 -16.47 -9.24 -14.48
CA ILE A 17 -15.15 -8.71 -14.11
C ILE A 17 -15.27 -7.97 -12.76
N PRO A 18 -14.43 -8.31 -11.75
CA PRO A 18 -14.52 -7.68 -10.43
C PRO A 18 -14.14 -6.20 -10.36
N GLN A 19 -13.33 -5.71 -11.31
CA GLN A 19 -12.84 -4.32 -11.40
C GLN A 19 -12.25 -3.76 -10.09
N GLN A 20 -11.18 -4.38 -9.57
CA GLN A 20 -10.61 -4.02 -8.26
C GLN A 20 -10.19 -2.55 -8.07
N PHE A 21 -10.00 -1.78 -9.15
CA PHE A 21 -9.63 -0.35 -9.11
C PHE A 21 -10.84 0.60 -9.08
N GLU A 22 -12.05 0.07 -9.29
CA GLU A 22 -13.30 0.83 -9.40
C GLU A 22 -14.39 0.33 -8.44
N ASN A 23 -14.29 -0.93 -8.00
CA ASN A 23 -15.31 -1.55 -7.18
C ASN A 23 -15.18 -1.15 -5.70
N GLU A 24 -16.16 -0.38 -5.21
CA GLU A 24 -16.23 0.09 -3.82
C GLU A 24 -16.23 -1.04 -2.78
N ALA A 25 -16.61 -2.27 -3.15
CA ALA A 25 -16.49 -3.42 -2.26
C ALA A 25 -15.05 -3.65 -1.77
N ASN A 26 -14.04 -3.21 -2.55
CA ASN A 26 -12.64 -3.21 -2.14
C ASN A 26 -12.37 -2.26 -0.96
N VAL A 27 -12.91 -1.04 -1.01
CA VAL A 27 -12.81 -0.08 0.11
C VAL A 27 -13.62 -0.55 1.31
N GLU A 28 -14.85 -0.98 1.04
CA GLU A 28 -15.84 -1.32 2.04
C GLU A 28 -15.37 -2.47 2.94
N ILE A 29 -14.73 -3.50 2.37
CA ILE A 29 -14.25 -4.62 3.18
C ILE A 29 -13.17 -4.15 4.17
N HIS A 30 -12.23 -3.30 3.75
CA HIS A 30 -11.19 -2.79 4.65
C HIS A 30 -11.74 -1.86 5.72
N TYR A 31 -12.76 -1.05 5.41
CA TYR A 31 -13.45 -0.25 6.42
C TYR A 31 -14.19 -1.13 7.44
N LYS A 32 -14.88 -2.17 6.97
CA LYS A 32 -15.72 -3.05 7.80
C LYS A 32 -14.96 -4.10 8.61
N THR A 33 -13.78 -4.52 8.16
CA THR A 33 -12.99 -5.57 8.82
C THR A 33 -11.63 -5.06 9.25
N THR A 34 -10.70 -4.84 8.32
CA THR A 34 -9.31 -4.47 8.62
C THR A 34 -9.20 -3.29 9.58
N ALA A 35 -9.98 -2.23 9.33
CA ALA A 35 -9.98 -1.06 10.19
C ALA A 35 -10.61 -1.33 11.56
N GLN A 36 -11.62 -2.18 11.64
CA GLN A 36 -12.28 -2.54 12.90
C GLN A 36 -11.39 -3.42 13.78
N GLU A 37 -10.61 -4.31 13.17
CA GLU A 37 -9.57 -5.09 13.87
C GLU A 37 -8.53 -4.14 14.50
N ILE A 38 -8.04 -3.16 13.73
CA ILE A 38 -7.09 -2.16 14.23
C ILE A 38 -7.71 -1.32 15.36
N ILE A 39 -8.96 -0.87 15.20
CA ILE A 39 -9.64 -0.07 16.23
C ILE A 39 -9.87 -0.91 17.50
N SER A 40 -10.20 -2.19 17.37
CA SER A 40 -10.35 -3.10 18.50
C SER A 40 -9.04 -3.24 19.28
N ASP A 41 -7.92 -3.43 18.58
CA ASP A 41 -6.64 -3.75 19.20
C ASP A 41 -5.91 -2.51 19.73
N PHE A 42 -6.04 -1.37 19.04
CA PHE A 42 -5.25 -0.16 19.31
C PHE A 42 -6.12 1.03 19.76
N GLY A 43 -7.43 0.98 19.59
CA GLY A 43 -8.33 2.09 19.89
C GLY A 43 -7.95 3.34 19.09
N LYS A 44 -7.44 4.37 19.78
CA LYS A 44 -7.05 5.66 19.20
C LYS A 44 -5.55 5.92 19.24
N SER A 45 -4.74 4.92 19.59
CA SER A 45 -3.30 5.12 19.83
C SER A 45 -2.47 5.29 18.56
N ILE A 46 -3.00 4.95 17.38
CA ILE A 46 -2.28 5.11 16.11
C ILE A 46 -2.25 6.59 15.70
N ASP A 47 -1.04 7.14 15.61
CA ASP A 47 -0.77 8.52 15.19
C ASP A 47 -0.49 8.62 13.69
N PHE A 48 0.16 7.59 13.12
CA PHE A 48 0.53 7.54 11.71
C PHE A 48 0.10 6.21 11.08
N LEU A 49 -0.54 6.29 9.92
CA LEU A 49 -0.79 5.17 9.02
C LEU A 49 0.09 5.35 7.77
N ILE A 50 1.00 4.42 7.51
CA ILE A 50 1.85 4.44 6.32
C ILE A 50 1.53 3.20 5.48
N ALA A 51 0.99 3.40 4.28
CA ALA A 51 0.53 2.29 3.44
C ALA A 51 0.83 2.51 1.95
N GLY A 52 1.31 1.46 1.31
CA GLY A 52 1.46 1.35 -0.14
C GLY A 52 0.14 1.41 -0.88
N VAL A 53 0.16 2.05 -2.04
CA VAL A 53 -1.03 2.25 -2.89
C VAL A 53 -0.93 1.41 -4.16
N GLY A 54 -1.68 0.31 -4.19
CA GLY A 54 -2.02 -0.44 -5.40
C GLY A 54 -3.37 0.00 -5.95
N THR A 55 -4.44 -0.65 -5.51
CA THR A 55 -5.82 -0.25 -5.86
C THR A 55 -6.32 0.98 -5.11
N GLY A 56 -5.70 1.31 -3.97
CA GLY A 56 -6.17 2.34 -3.05
C GLY A 56 -7.29 1.91 -2.10
N GLY A 57 -7.90 0.73 -2.29
CA GLY A 57 -9.00 0.24 -1.45
C GLY A 57 -8.62 0.13 0.03
N HIS A 58 -7.47 -0.48 0.30
CA HIS A 58 -6.92 -0.65 1.65
C HIS A 58 -6.70 0.67 2.38
N ILE A 59 -5.87 1.57 1.83
CA ILE A 59 -5.56 2.83 2.49
C ILE A 59 -6.81 3.71 2.63
N THR A 60 -7.71 3.71 1.65
CA THR A 60 -8.98 4.45 1.74
C THR A 60 -9.83 3.91 2.89
N GLY A 61 -10.14 2.61 2.90
CA GLY A 61 -11.05 2.02 3.89
C GLY A 61 -10.53 2.14 5.31
N VAL A 62 -9.24 1.89 5.52
CA VAL A 62 -8.60 2.03 6.83
C VAL A 62 -8.53 3.50 7.26
N ALA A 63 -8.09 4.40 6.38
CA ALA A 63 -7.99 5.82 6.73
C ALA A 63 -9.34 6.45 7.07
N GLU A 64 -10.43 6.09 6.38
CA GLU A 64 -11.77 6.59 6.70
C GLU A 64 -12.18 6.22 8.12
N ALA A 65 -12.12 4.93 8.47
CA ALA A 65 -12.54 4.48 9.80
C ALA A 65 -11.62 5.02 10.91
N LEU A 66 -10.29 5.06 10.67
CA LEU A 66 -9.36 5.59 11.67
C LEU A 66 -9.52 7.10 11.88
N LYS A 67 -9.76 7.90 10.82
CA LYS A 67 -10.00 9.35 10.96
C LYS A 67 -11.33 9.66 11.66
N GLU A 68 -12.33 8.80 11.56
CA GLU A 68 -13.57 8.93 12.35
C GLU A 68 -13.31 8.77 13.85
N GLN A 69 -12.40 7.86 14.24
CA GLN A 69 -12.04 7.64 15.64
C GLN A 69 -11.06 8.67 16.19
N ASN A 70 -10.04 9.00 15.39
CA ASN A 70 -8.98 9.96 15.67
C ASN A 70 -8.76 10.87 14.45
N PRO A 71 -9.41 12.05 14.38
CA PRO A 71 -9.25 12.97 13.25
C PRO A 71 -7.83 13.52 13.08
N ARG A 72 -6.93 13.32 14.06
CA ARG A 72 -5.54 13.81 14.02
C ARG A 72 -4.57 12.80 13.40
N ILE A 73 -4.98 11.55 13.15
CA ILE A 73 -4.11 10.55 12.51
C ILE A 73 -3.61 11.07 11.16
N ARG A 74 -2.32 10.93 10.92
CA ARG A 74 -1.66 11.28 9.66
C ARG A 74 -1.58 10.05 8.77
N VAL A 75 -2.02 10.18 7.52
CA VAL A 75 -2.09 9.07 6.57
C VAL A 75 -1.13 9.33 5.43
N TRP A 76 -0.10 8.50 5.31
CA TRP A 76 0.91 8.62 4.27
C TRP A 76 0.79 7.48 3.27
N ALA A 77 0.59 7.85 2.00
CA ALA A 77 0.65 6.89 0.91
C ALA A 77 2.10 6.59 0.55
N VAL A 78 2.38 5.37 0.09
CA VAL A 78 3.68 4.99 -0.46
C VAL A 78 3.52 4.63 -1.93
N GLU A 79 4.35 5.23 -2.78
CA GLU A 79 4.39 4.94 -4.22
C GLU A 79 5.83 4.76 -4.73
N PRO A 80 6.02 4.10 -5.88
CA PRO A 80 7.34 3.98 -6.49
C PRO A 80 7.81 5.33 -7.04
N GLU A 81 9.05 5.73 -6.70
CA GLU A 81 9.68 6.94 -7.25
C GLU A 81 9.67 6.96 -8.79
N ALA A 82 9.94 5.80 -9.40
CA ALA A 82 9.97 5.66 -10.86
C ALA A 82 8.59 5.88 -11.52
N SER A 83 7.49 5.73 -10.78
CA SER A 83 6.12 5.81 -11.28
C SER A 83 5.23 6.63 -10.33
N ALA A 84 5.69 7.82 -9.97
CA ALA A 84 5.12 8.67 -8.92
C ALA A 84 3.85 9.42 -9.36
N VAL A 85 2.83 8.70 -9.81
CA VAL A 85 1.59 9.26 -10.38
C VAL A 85 0.77 10.01 -9.34
N LEU A 86 0.75 9.58 -8.07
CA LEU A 86 0.04 10.29 -7.00
C LEU A 86 0.71 11.65 -6.70
N SER A 87 2.03 11.74 -6.89
CA SER A 87 2.80 12.99 -6.81
C SER A 87 2.74 13.86 -8.08
N GLY A 88 1.95 13.49 -9.09
CA GLY A 88 1.85 14.21 -10.37
C GLY A 88 2.93 13.89 -11.40
N GLY A 89 3.74 12.86 -11.15
CA GLY A 89 4.71 12.30 -12.10
C GLY A 89 4.06 11.48 -13.22
N GLN A 90 4.91 10.90 -14.06
CA GLN A 90 4.47 10.03 -15.16
C GLN A 90 4.58 8.55 -14.76
N PRO A 91 3.69 7.68 -15.29
CA PRO A 91 3.83 6.26 -15.08
C PRO A 91 5.07 5.70 -15.78
N SER A 92 5.74 4.75 -15.14
CA SER A 92 6.91 4.07 -15.69
C SER A 92 7.02 2.64 -15.16
N PRO A 93 7.62 1.69 -15.88
CA PRO A 93 7.93 0.38 -15.33
C PRO A 93 8.76 0.48 -14.04
N HIS A 94 8.40 -0.32 -13.02
CA HIS A 94 9.13 -0.40 -11.76
C HIS A 94 9.06 -1.81 -11.16
N SER A 95 9.92 -2.08 -10.18
CA SER A 95 10.03 -3.41 -9.53
C SER A 95 9.24 -3.56 -8.23
N LEU A 96 8.59 -2.50 -7.75
CA LEU A 96 7.76 -2.54 -6.53
C LEU A 96 6.39 -3.19 -6.77
N GLN A 97 6.37 -4.51 -6.89
CA GLN A 97 5.15 -5.27 -7.16
C GLN A 97 4.08 -5.05 -6.08
N GLY A 98 2.83 -4.90 -6.50
CA GLY A 98 1.67 -4.69 -5.62
C GLY A 98 1.27 -3.22 -5.38
N ILE A 99 2.15 -2.26 -5.68
CA ILE A 99 1.87 -0.82 -5.57
C ILE A 99 2.17 -0.11 -6.90
N GLY A 100 1.77 1.16 -7.04
CA GLY A 100 2.10 1.98 -8.21
C GLY A 100 1.42 1.50 -9.50
N ALA A 101 0.10 1.51 -9.56
CA ALA A 101 -0.65 0.98 -10.70
C ALA A 101 -0.43 1.72 -12.05
N GLY A 102 0.33 2.82 -12.07
CA GLY A 102 0.55 3.65 -13.25
C GLY A 102 -0.59 4.62 -13.58
N PHE A 103 -1.59 4.71 -12.70
CA PHE A 103 -2.69 5.67 -12.76
C PHE A 103 -3.23 5.88 -11.34
N VAL A 104 -4.02 6.93 -11.12
CA VAL A 104 -4.74 7.14 -9.86
C VAL A 104 -6.02 6.28 -9.87
N PRO A 105 -6.16 5.27 -8.97
CA PRO A 105 -7.36 4.44 -8.94
C PRO A 105 -8.62 5.23 -8.58
N LYS A 106 -9.78 4.87 -9.15
CA LYS A 106 -11.04 5.58 -8.88
C LYS A 106 -11.48 5.49 -7.42
N ILE A 107 -11.21 4.36 -6.77
CA ILE A 107 -11.56 4.12 -5.36
C ILE A 107 -10.57 4.72 -4.34
N LEU A 108 -9.46 5.34 -4.80
CA LEU A 108 -8.54 6.03 -3.91
C LEU A 108 -9.08 7.41 -3.54
N LYS A 109 -9.39 7.63 -2.26
CA LYS A 109 -9.84 8.93 -1.77
C LYS A 109 -8.65 9.79 -1.34
N GLN A 110 -8.00 10.43 -2.31
CA GLN A 110 -6.78 11.24 -2.10
C GLN A 110 -6.91 12.33 -1.02
N LYS A 111 -8.12 12.86 -0.79
CA LYS A 111 -8.39 13.85 0.28
C LYS A 111 -8.09 13.35 1.70
N LEU A 112 -7.95 12.04 1.89
CA LEU A 112 -7.60 11.42 3.17
C LEU A 112 -6.09 11.40 3.41
N LEU A 113 -5.29 11.62 2.37
CA LEU A 113 -3.83 11.52 2.43
C LEU A 113 -3.24 12.84 2.92
N ASP A 114 -2.34 12.74 3.89
CA ASP A 114 -1.59 13.85 4.46
C ASP A 114 -0.20 14.02 3.80
N ASP A 115 0.37 12.94 3.24
CA ASP A 115 1.61 12.94 2.46
C ASP A 115 1.64 11.75 1.48
N VAL A 116 2.51 11.82 0.47
CA VAL A 116 2.86 10.73 -0.43
C VAL A 116 4.38 10.55 -0.44
N VAL A 117 4.85 9.39 0.03
CA VAL A 117 6.27 9.06 0.14
C VAL A 117 6.69 8.24 -1.07
N GLN A 118 7.64 8.78 -1.83
CA GLN A 118 8.26 8.09 -2.96
C GLN A 118 9.39 7.18 -2.47
N VAL A 119 9.36 5.92 -2.91
CA VAL A 119 10.32 4.89 -2.53
C VAL A 119 10.95 4.28 -3.77
N SER A 120 12.28 4.16 -3.76
CA SER A 120 13.02 3.51 -4.84
C SER A 120 12.98 1.99 -4.70
N LYS A 121 13.35 1.30 -5.79
CA LYS A 121 13.54 -0.16 -5.77
C LYS A 121 14.52 -0.60 -4.68
N ASP A 122 15.68 0.03 -4.65
CA ASP A 122 16.80 -0.41 -3.81
C ASP A 122 16.47 -0.26 -2.33
N GLU A 123 15.78 0.82 -1.95
CA GLU A 123 15.32 1.03 -0.58
C GLU A 123 14.28 -0.01 -0.15
N ALA A 124 13.27 -0.28 -0.99
CA ALA A 124 12.27 -1.29 -0.67
C ALA A 124 12.88 -2.68 -0.53
N PHE A 125 13.81 -3.03 -1.43
CA PHE A 125 14.50 -4.33 -1.42
C PHE A 125 15.40 -4.47 -0.19
N ASP A 126 16.12 -3.40 0.17
CA ASP A 126 16.92 -3.38 1.38
C ASP A 126 16.07 -3.60 2.62
N PHE A 127 14.98 -2.85 2.78
CA PHE A 127 14.10 -2.98 3.95
C PHE A 127 13.37 -4.33 4.02
N ALA A 128 13.00 -4.94 2.89
CA ALA A 128 12.46 -6.30 2.89
C ALA A 128 13.48 -7.32 3.41
N ARG A 129 14.75 -7.22 2.98
CA ARG A 129 15.84 -8.08 3.48
C ARG A 129 16.17 -7.83 4.94
N ARG A 130 16.20 -6.57 5.35
CA ARG A 130 16.46 -6.18 6.75
C ARG A 130 15.35 -6.68 7.66
N CYS A 131 14.08 -6.54 7.29
CA CYS A 131 12.96 -7.08 8.06
C CYS A 131 13.09 -8.60 8.29
N ALA A 132 13.51 -9.35 7.27
CA ALA A 132 13.77 -10.78 7.42
C ALA A 132 14.96 -11.10 8.33
N ARG A 133 16.05 -10.32 8.23
CA ARG A 133 17.30 -10.56 8.96
C ARG A 133 17.28 -10.09 10.41
N GLU A 134 16.70 -8.91 10.64
CA GLU A 134 16.72 -8.18 11.90
C GLU A 134 15.51 -8.54 12.76
N GLU A 135 14.33 -8.69 12.14
CA GLU A 135 13.05 -8.93 12.85
C GLU A 135 12.53 -10.36 12.70
N GLY A 136 13.13 -11.18 11.82
CA GLY A 136 12.67 -12.54 11.55
C GLY A 136 11.33 -12.62 10.82
N ILE A 137 10.88 -11.53 10.19
CA ILE A 137 9.62 -11.46 9.46
C ILE A 137 9.90 -11.45 7.95
N PHE A 138 9.52 -12.54 7.27
CA PHE A 138 9.82 -12.71 5.85
C PHE A 138 8.75 -12.08 4.96
N VAL A 139 8.89 -10.79 4.69
CA VAL A 139 7.91 -9.96 3.96
C VAL A 139 8.22 -9.75 2.48
N GLY A 140 7.20 -9.39 1.70
CA GLY A 140 7.33 -9.02 0.29
C GLY A 140 7.85 -7.61 0.03
N ILE A 141 7.94 -7.28 -1.27
CA ILE A 141 8.54 -6.03 -1.78
C ILE A 141 7.78 -4.78 -1.30
N SER A 142 6.45 -4.80 -1.38
CA SER A 142 5.60 -3.65 -1.00
C SER A 142 5.63 -3.36 0.50
N SER A 143 5.90 -4.37 1.33
CA SER A 143 6.12 -4.22 2.77
C SER A 143 7.50 -3.65 3.08
N GLY A 144 8.53 -4.08 2.33
CA GLY A 144 9.82 -3.38 2.34
C GLY A 144 9.67 -1.90 1.98
N ALA A 145 8.80 -1.58 1.01
CA ALA A 145 8.55 -0.20 0.62
C ALA A 145 7.91 0.65 1.73
N THR A 146 6.94 0.13 2.49
CA THR A 146 6.33 0.88 3.60
C THR A 146 7.30 1.08 4.77
N LEU A 147 8.16 0.09 5.06
CA LEU A 147 9.24 0.21 6.04
C LEU A 147 10.29 1.24 5.60
N ALA A 148 10.67 1.25 4.32
CA ALA A 148 11.57 2.25 3.76
C ALA A 148 10.96 3.67 3.83
N ALA A 149 9.67 3.81 3.52
CA ALA A 149 8.96 5.07 3.63
C ALA A 149 8.94 5.60 5.08
N LEU A 150 8.69 4.72 6.06
CA LEU A 150 8.80 5.05 7.48
C LEU A 150 10.21 5.56 7.82
N ALA A 151 11.25 4.80 7.45
CA ALA A 151 12.63 5.18 7.74
C ALA A 151 13.03 6.54 7.15
N LYS A 152 12.55 6.88 5.95
CA LYS A 152 12.77 8.18 5.29
C LYS A 152 12.14 9.37 6.01
N ARG A 153 11.15 9.13 6.85
CA ARG A 153 10.28 10.15 7.44
C ARG A 153 10.32 10.16 8.96
N LEU A 154 11.27 9.45 9.57
CA LEU A 154 11.43 9.41 11.04
C LEU A 154 11.64 10.80 11.64
N ASP A 155 12.30 11.71 10.92
CA ASP A 155 12.51 13.10 11.33
C ASP A 155 11.22 13.93 11.41
N GLN A 156 10.14 13.47 10.76
CA GLN A 156 8.82 14.10 10.74
C GLN A 156 7.83 13.45 11.71
N ILE A 157 8.24 12.36 12.38
CA ILE A 157 7.42 11.63 13.35
C ILE A 157 7.90 12.02 14.75
N PRO A 158 7.04 12.64 15.58
CA PRO A 158 7.41 12.98 16.95
C PRO A 158 7.79 11.75 17.79
N ASP A 159 8.76 11.94 18.70
CA ASP A 159 9.13 10.90 19.66
C ASP A 159 7.92 10.43 20.47
N GLY A 160 7.79 9.11 20.61
CA GLY A 160 6.68 8.48 21.32
C GLY A 160 5.40 8.29 20.49
N SER A 161 5.38 8.69 19.22
CA SER A 161 4.25 8.38 18.32
C SER A 161 4.16 6.89 17.99
N THR A 162 2.93 6.41 17.82
CA THR A 162 2.66 5.05 17.33
C THR A 162 2.41 5.06 15.83
N VAL A 163 3.18 4.26 15.09
CA VAL A 163 3.12 4.16 13.63
C VAL A 163 2.62 2.78 13.22
N MET A 164 1.62 2.74 12.34
CA MET A 164 1.12 1.52 11.72
C MET A 164 1.64 1.40 10.27
N VAL A 165 2.29 0.28 9.98
CA VAL A 165 2.69 -0.17 8.64
C VAL A 165 2.08 -1.55 8.36
N PHE A 166 2.00 -1.93 7.08
CA PHE A 166 1.40 -3.21 6.69
C PHE A 166 2.40 -4.18 6.06
N SER A 167 2.31 -5.43 6.50
CA SER A 167 2.83 -6.58 5.77
C SER A 167 1.75 -7.08 4.80
N TYR A 168 1.98 -6.97 3.49
CA TYR A 168 0.97 -7.28 2.47
C TYR A 168 0.99 -8.76 2.11
N ASP A 169 2.18 -9.33 1.97
CA ASP A 169 2.39 -10.73 1.66
C ASP A 169 3.79 -11.20 2.09
N THR A 170 4.07 -12.48 1.84
CA THR A 170 5.29 -13.16 2.28
C THR A 170 6.39 -13.05 1.23
N GLY A 171 7.65 -12.98 1.69
CA GLY A 171 8.83 -12.94 0.83
C GLY A 171 8.99 -14.17 -0.07
N GLU A 172 8.41 -15.30 0.31
CA GLU A 172 8.48 -16.58 -0.41
C GLU A 172 8.00 -16.45 -1.88
N ARG A 173 7.00 -15.60 -2.12
CA ARG A 173 6.44 -15.37 -3.47
C ARG A 173 7.43 -14.71 -4.42
N TYR A 174 8.53 -14.16 -3.91
CA TYR A 174 9.47 -13.34 -4.64
C TYR A 174 10.87 -13.94 -4.75
N LEU A 175 11.06 -15.24 -4.47
CA LEU A 175 12.35 -15.91 -4.62
C LEU A 175 12.88 -15.91 -6.06
N SER A 176 12.02 -15.70 -7.05
CA SER A 176 12.39 -15.56 -8.46
C SER A 176 12.60 -14.11 -8.91
N VAL A 177 12.55 -13.14 -7.99
CA VAL A 177 12.78 -11.72 -8.31
C VAL A 177 14.26 -11.39 -8.15
N ASP A 178 14.90 -11.10 -9.27
CA ASP A 178 16.32 -10.76 -9.32
C ASP A 178 16.67 -9.58 -8.40
N GLY A 179 17.65 -9.81 -7.53
CA GLY A 179 18.22 -8.80 -6.64
C GLY A 179 17.44 -8.56 -5.35
N LEU A 180 16.27 -9.16 -5.15
CA LEU A 180 15.51 -9.02 -3.90
C LEU A 180 16.12 -9.87 -2.79
N PHE A 181 16.01 -11.19 -2.90
CA PHE A 181 16.63 -12.13 -1.97
C PHE A 181 17.81 -12.77 -2.68
N ALA A 182 18.99 -12.70 -2.06
CA ALA A 182 20.14 -13.44 -2.55
C ALA A 182 19.86 -14.93 -2.31
N VAL A 183 19.74 -15.69 -3.39
CA VAL A 183 19.81 -17.16 -3.37
C VAL A 183 21.27 -17.56 -3.51
#